data_AF-A0A2H1JR06-F1
#
_entry.id   AF-A0A2H1JR06-F1
#
_cell.length_a   1.000
_cell.length_b   1.000
_cell.length_c   1.000
_cell.angle_alpha   90.00
_cell.angle_beta   90.00
_cell.angle_gamma   90.00
#
_symmetry.space_group_name_H-M   'P 1'
#
loop_
_entity.id
_entity.type
_entity.pdbx_description
1 polymer ?
#
loop_
_entity_poly.entity_id
_entity_poly.type
_entity_poly.pdbx_seq_one_letter_code
_entity_poly.pdbx_strand_id
1 'polypeptide(L)' 'MRDLRLARQLSQEGLAEQLGVSTRYLAGIERGERNLTLDSVEALAEQLGVEARALLIRP' A
#
# COMPACT_ATOMS: atom_id res chain seq x y z
N MET A 1 0.36 -0.08 5.27
CA MET A 1 0.78 -0.64 3.97
C MET A 1 1.91 -1.66 4.10
N ARG A 2 3.10 -1.29 4.62
CA ARG A 2 4.25 -2.21 4.72
C ARG A 2 3.94 -3.51 5.46
N ASP A 3 3.26 -3.41 6.61
CA ASP A 3 2.91 -4.59 7.41
C ASP A 3 1.98 -5.54 6.66
N LEU A 4 1.01 -4.99 5.92
CA LEU A 4 0.12 -5.77 5.06
C LEU A 4 0.91 -6.53 3.98
N ARG A 5 1.87 -5.85 3.34
CA ARG A 5 2.74 -6.46 2.32
C ARG A 5 3.55 -7.62 2.90
N LEU A 6 4.18 -7.40 4.06
CA LEU A 6 5.00 -8.41 4.73
C LEU A 6 4.16 -9.59 5.23
N ALA A 7 2.96 -9.33 5.78
CA ALA A 7 2.03 -10.38 6.20
C ALA A 7 1.57 -11.27 5.03
N ARG A 8 1.53 -10.72 3.81
CA ARG A 8 1.23 -11.44 2.56
C ARG A 8 2.46 -12.02 1.88
N GLN A 9 3.65 -11.92 2.48
CA GLN A 9 4.92 -12.41 1.93
C GLN A 9 5.24 -11.84 0.54
N LEU A 10 4.78 -10.61 0.25
CA LEU A 10 5.00 -9.96 -1.03
C LEU A 10 6.28 -9.12 -1.01
N SER A 11 7.02 -9.13 -2.12
CA SER A 11 8.04 -8.12 -2.39
C SER A 11 7.37 -6.78 -2.71
N GLN A 12 8.13 -5.69 -2.67
CA GLN A 12 7.61 -4.38 -3.13
C GLN A 12 7.19 -4.45 -4.59
N GLU A 13 7.95 -5.16 -5.42
CA GLU A 13 7.64 -5.34 -6.84
C GLU A 13 6.34 -6.14 -7.03
N GLY A 14 6.16 -7.25 -6.30
CA GLY A 14 4.95 -8.06 -6.39
C GLY A 14 3.68 -7.33 -5.93
N LEU A 15 3.76 -6.55 -4.84
CA LEU A 15 2.61 -5.73 -4.43
C LEU A 15 2.37 -4.57 -5.40
N ALA A 16 3.42 -3.96 -5.94
CA ALA A 16 3.29 -2.87 -6.90
C ALA A 16 2.62 -3.35 -8.19
N GLU A 17 2.99 -4.54 -8.68
CA GLU A 17 2.35 -5.21 -9.82
C GLU A 17 0.87 -5.49 -9.54
N GLN A 18 0.55 -6.07 -8.37
CA GLN A 18 -0.84 -6.32 -7.97
C GLN A 18 -1.69 -5.04 -7.93
N LEU A 19 -1.09 -3.93 -7.52
CA LEU A 19 -1.74 -2.62 -7.41
C LEU A 19 -1.71 -1.80 -8.70
N GLY A 20 -1.00 -2.25 -9.74
CA GLY A 20 -0.83 -1.50 -10.98
C GLY A 20 -0.06 -0.18 -10.81
N VAL A 21 0.85 -0.10 -9.83
CA VAL A 21 1.67 1.09 -9.55
C VAL A 21 3.15 0.79 -9.73
N SER A 22 3.99 1.83 -9.79
CA SER A 22 5.44 1.61 -9.80
C SER A 22 5.97 1.18 -8.43
N THR A 23 6.97 0.29 -8.42
CA THR A 23 7.71 -0.11 -7.21
C THR A 23 8.26 1.11 -6.45
N ARG A 24 8.73 2.13 -7.19
CA ARG A 24 9.21 3.39 -6.61
C ARG A 24 8.11 4.16 -5.86
N TYR A 25 6.92 4.21 -6.43
CA TYR A 25 5.76 4.86 -5.80
C TYR A 25 5.35 4.12 -4.52
N LEU A 26 5.24 2.79 -4.59
CA LEU A 26 4.97 1.94 -3.43
C LEU A 26 6.00 2.16 -2.31
N ALA A 27 7.29 2.14 -2.65
CA ALA A 27 8.35 2.34 -1.68
C ALA A 27 8.31 3.74 -1.04
N GLY A 28 7.92 4.77 -1.79
CA GLY A 28 7.70 6.12 -1.27
C GLY A 28 6.54 6.19 -0.28
N ILE A 29 5.44 5.47 -0.54
CA ILE A 29 4.32 5.34 0.41
C ILE A 29 4.79 4.64 1.68
N GLU A 30 5.49 3.49 1.57
CA GLU A 30 5.94 2.73 2.74
C GLU A 30 6.93 3.49 3.63
N ARG A 31 7.66 4.46 3.09
CA ARG A 31 8.55 5.36 3.84
C ARG A 31 7.86 6.63 4.36
N GLY A 32 6.60 6.87 4.02
CA GLY A 32 5.89 8.11 4.35
C GLY A 32 6.31 9.33 3.52
N GLU A 33 7.08 9.13 2.45
CA GLU A 33 7.50 10.20 1.51
C GLU A 33 6.39 10.57 0.50
N ARG A 34 5.33 9.77 0.45
CA ARG A 34 4.14 9.96 -0.38
C ARG A 34 2.90 9.72 0.46
N ASN A 35 2.05 10.75 0.54
CA ASN A 35 0.74 10.64 1.16
C ASN A 35 -0.30 10.23 0.12
N LEU A 36 -1.09 9.21 0.46
CA LEU A 36 -2.27 8.83 -0.32
C LEU A 36 -3.41 9.82 -0.07
N THR A 37 -4.18 10.15 -1.10
CA THR A 37 -5.48 10.81 -0.90
C THR A 37 -6.45 9.84 -0.23
N LEU A 38 -7.51 10.35 0.39
CA LEU A 38 -8.53 9.51 1.01
C LEU A 38 -9.15 8.54 -0.01
N ASP A 39 -9.52 9.06 -1.19
CA ASP A 39 -10.04 8.26 -2.31
C ASP A 39 -9.07 7.15 -2.73
N SER A 40 -7.77 7.43 -2.77
CA SER A 40 -6.75 6.42 -3.10
C SER A 40 -6.64 5.35 -2.02
N VAL A 41 -6.78 5.72 -0.75
CA VAL A 41 -6.77 4.75 0.36
C VAL A 41 -7.98 3.83 0.25
N GLU A 42 -9.16 4.37 -0.02
CA GLU A 42 -10.39 3.58 -0.17
C GLU A 42 -10.30 2.62 -1.35
N ALA A 43 -9.90 3.10 -2.53
CA ALA A 43 -9.73 2.27 -3.72
C ALA A 43 -8.70 1.13 -3.52
N LEU A 44 -7.56 1.44 -2.91
CA LEU A 44 -6.53 0.43 -2.61
C LEU A 44 -7.02 -0.57 -1.56
N ALA A 45 -7.79 -0.14 -0.57
CA ALA A 45 -8.33 -1.00 0.47
C ALA A 45 -9.33 -2.00 -0.12
N GLU A 46 -10.22 -1.53 -1.01
CA GLU A 46 -11.16 -2.37 -1.76
C GLU A 46 -10.41 -3.39 -2.64
N GLN A 47 -9.44 -2.94 -3.43
CA GLN A 47 -8.63 -3.82 -4.29
C GLN A 47 -7.85 -4.88 -3.49
N LEU A 48 -7.38 -4.53 -2.30
CA LEU A 48 -6.63 -5.42 -1.43
C LEU A 48 -7.50 -6.27 -0.50
N GLY A 49 -8.83 -6.07 -0.50
CA GLY A 49 -9.77 -6.77 0.38
C GLY A 49 -9.48 -6.55 1.87
N VAL A 50 -9.10 -5.34 2.25
CA VAL A 50 -8.78 -4.97 3.64
C VAL A 50 -9.50 -3.69 4.03
N GLU A 51 -9.58 -3.41 5.33
CA GLU A 51 -10.06 -2.11 5.79
C GLU A 51 -9.00 -1.03 5.56
N ALA A 52 -9.45 0.18 5.20
CA ALA A 52 -8.58 1.34 4.96
C ALA A 52 -7.54 1.59 6.06
N ARG A 53 -7.90 1.34 7.33
CA ARG A 53 -6.97 1.49 8.46
C ARG A 53 -5.74 0.59 8.39
N ALA A 54 -5.79 -0.54 7.68
CA ALA A 54 -4.65 -1.43 7.47
C ALA A 54 -3.60 -0.83 6.52
N LEU A 55 -3.99 0.17 5.72
CA LEU A 55 -3.08 0.88 4.83
C LEU A 55 -2.33 2.02 5.53
N LEU A 56 -2.88 2.54 6.64
CA LEU A 56 -2.27 3.61 7.42
C LEU A 56 -0.98 3.14 8.10
N ILE A 57 -0.02 4.05 8.19
CA ILE A 57 1.21 3.86 8.95
C ILE A 57 0.89 4.30 10.39
N ARG A 58 1.13 3.44 11.38
CA ARG A 58 1.07 3.88 12.78
C ARG A 58 2.27 4.79 13.06
N PRO A 59 2.10 5.89 13.80
CA PRO A 59 3.20 6.78 14.18
C PRO A 59 4.27 6.05 15.01
#